data_AF-A0A7X5D8D1-F1
#
_entry.id   AF-A0A7X5D8D1-F1
#
_cell.length_a   1.000
_cell.length_b   1.000
_cell.length_c   1.000
_cell.angle_alpha   90.00
_cell.angle_beta   90.00
_cell.angle_gamma   90.00
#
_symmetry.space_group_name_H-M   'P 1'
#
loop_
_entity.id
_entity.type
_entity.pdbx_description
1 polymer ?
#
loop_
_entity_poly.entity_id
_entity_poly.type
_entity_poly.pdbx_seq_one_letter_code
_entity_poly.pdbx_strand_id
1 'polypeptide(L)' 'MTVRAGRPRLSGEPNANLSFKCPESAAQMIERAARVSGVKKSEFMREAAVEKAARVLAAAG' A
#
# COMPACT_ATOMS: atom_id res chain seq x y z
N MET A 1 22.58 -24.28 -6.55
CA MET A 1 21.35 -24.14 -5.76
C MET A 1 20.94 -22.68 -5.78
N THR A 2 20.07 -22.29 -6.72
CA THR A 2 19.73 -20.89 -6.97
C THR A 2 18.66 -20.45 -5.96
N VAL A 3 19.08 -19.72 -4.92
CA VAL A 3 18.18 -19.16 -3.91
C VAL A 3 17.30 -18.13 -4.61
N ARG A 4 16.02 -18.46 -4.81
CA ARG A 4 15.03 -17.51 -5.30
C ARG A 4 14.90 -16.41 -4.25
N ALA A 5 15.52 -15.25 -4.52
CA ALA A 5 15.38 -14.06 -3.69
C ALA A 5 13.92 -13.58 -3.75
N GLY A 6 13.08 -14.11 -2.85
CA GLY A 6 11.80 -13.51 -2.53
C GLY A 6 12.02 -12.09 -1.99
N ARG A 7 11.00 -11.23 -2.11
CA ARG A 7 11.10 -9.85 -1.59
C ARG A 7 11.47 -9.90 -0.09
N PRO A 8 12.43 -9.08 0.36
CA PRO A 8 12.82 -9.04 1.76
C PRO A 8 11.60 -8.81 2.66
N ARG A 9 11.57 -9.52 3.80
CA ARG A 9 10.54 -9.34 4.83
C ARG A 9 10.62 -7.90 5.35
N LEU A 10 9.48 -7.22 5.35
CA LEU A 10 9.37 -5.81 5.77
C LEU A 10 9.48 -5.62 7.30
N SER A 11 9.24 -6.67 8.09
CA SER A 11 9.36 -6.68 9.56
C SER A 11 9.20 -8.12 10.10
N GLY A 12 9.40 -8.32 11.41
CA GLY A 12 9.06 -9.56 12.12
C GLY A 12 7.55 -9.78 12.30
N GLU A 13 6.73 -8.78 11.97
CA GLU A 13 5.27 -8.88 11.93
C GLU A 13 4.81 -9.66 10.69
N PRO A 14 3.80 -10.56 10.80
CA PRO A 14 3.28 -11.28 9.65
C PRO A 14 2.65 -10.32 8.64
N ASN A 15 3.17 -10.34 7.41
CA ASN A 15 2.60 -9.55 6.32
C ASN A 15 1.23 -10.09 5.90
N ALA A 16 0.20 -9.24 5.93
CA ALA A 16 -1.06 -9.48 5.24
C ALA A 16 -0.95 -9.01 3.78
N ASN A 17 -1.21 -9.91 2.82
CA ASN A 17 -1.30 -9.53 1.41
C ASN A 17 -2.72 -9.05 1.10
N LEU A 18 -2.87 -7.74 0.87
CA LEU A 18 -4.12 -7.14 0.40
C LEU A 18 -4.07 -6.96 -1.11
N SER A 19 -4.98 -7.63 -1.82
CA SER A 19 -5.10 -7.55 -3.29
C SER A 19 -6.53 -7.12 -3.63
N PHE A 20 -6.67 -5.99 -4.31
CA PHE A 20 -7.96 -5.50 -4.80
C PHE A 20 -7.83 -5.04 -6.25
N LYS A 21 -8.90 -5.23 -7.03
CA LYS A 21 -8.98 -4.70 -8.39
C LYS A 21 -9.29 -3.20 -8.31
N CYS A 22 -8.51 -2.40 -9.01
CA CYS A 22 -8.69 -0.96 -9.08
C CYS A 22 -8.99 -0.58 -10.55
N PRO A 23 -9.97 0.30 -10.82
CA PRO A 23 -10.20 0.84 -12.16
C PRO A 23 -8.93 1.49 -12.70
N GLU A 24 -8.71 1.41 -14.01
CA GLU A 24 -7.48 1.92 -14.63
C GLU A 24 -7.28 3.43 -14.40
N SER A 25 -8.37 4.22 -14.47
CA SER A 25 -8.35 5.65 -14.19
C SER A 25 -7.89 5.98 -12.77
N ALA A 26 -8.37 5.23 -11.78
CA ALA A 26 -7.95 5.37 -10.38
C ALA A 26 -6.50 4.90 -10.19
N ALA A 27 -6.09 3.81 -10.84
CA ALA A 27 -4.71 3.32 -10.78
C ALA A 27 -3.70 4.35 -11.36
N GLN A 28 -4.06 5.04 -12.45
CA GLN A 28 -3.26 6.13 -13.02
C GLN A 28 -3.19 7.34 -12.08
N MET A 29 -4.30 7.69 -11.44
CA MET A 29 -4.35 8.79 -10.46
C MET A 29 -3.45 8.49 -9.25
N ILE A 30 -3.53 7.28 -8.70
CA ILE A 30 -2.69 6.82 -7.58
C ILE A 30 -1.21 6.85 -7.97
N GLU A 31 -0.87 6.42 -9.20
CA GLU A 31 0.51 6.44 -9.67
C GLU A 31 1.07 7.86 -9.78
N ARG A 32 0.28 8.80 -10.32
CA ARG A 32 0.66 10.22 -10.37
C ARG A 32 0.84 10.80 -8.97
N ALA A 33 -0.09 10.52 -8.05
CA ALA A 33 -0.01 10.98 -6.67
C ALA A 33 1.24 10.44 -5.96
N ALA A 34 1.50 9.14 -6.06
CA ALA A 34 2.70 8.52 -5.50
C ALA A 34 3.99 9.17 -6.05
N ARG A 35 4.03 9.45 -7.36
CA ARG A 35 5.17 10.12 -8.01
C ARG A 35 5.38 11.54 -7.49
N VAL A 36 4.31 12.32 -7.32
CA VAL A 36 4.38 13.68 -6.76
C VAL A 36 4.85 13.65 -5.30
N SER A 37 4.41 12.67 -4.53
CA SER A 37 4.82 12.47 -3.13
C SER A 37 6.22 11.87 -2.97
N GLY A 38 6.90 11.47 -4.06
CA GLY A 38 8.25 10.88 -4.02
C GLY A 38 8.32 9.46 -3.42
N VAL A 39 7.18 8.81 -3.21
CA VAL A 39 7.07 7.48 -2.58
C VAL A 39 6.71 6.40 -3.60
N LYS A 40 6.94 5.13 -3.25
CA LYS A 40 6.52 4.02 -4.11
C LYS A 40 5.00 3.88 -4.08
N LYS A 41 4.41 3.44 -5.20
CA LYS A 41 2.95 3.20 -5.31
C LYS A 41 2.39 2.32 -4.19
N SER A 42 3.12 1.26 -3.80
CA SER A 42 2.72 0.36 -2.70
C SER A 42 2.77 1.03 -1.32
N GLU A 43 3.69 1.95 -1.12
CA GLU A 43 3.85 2.70 0.13
C GLU A 43 2.73 3.74 0.24
N PHE A 44 2.52 4.52 -0.82
CA PHE A 44 1.40 5.46 -0.92
C PHE A 44 0.04 4.80 -0.66
N MET A 45 -0.22 3.64 -1.30
CA MET A 45 -1.48 2.91 -1.07
C MET A 45 -1.61 2.40 0.36
N ARG A 46 -0.52 1.97 0.98
CA ARG A 46 -0.52 1.51 2.38
C ARG A 46 -0.84 2.66 3.31
N GLU A 47 -0.14 3.78 3.18
CA GLU A 47 -0.33 4.95 4.02
C GLU A 47 -1.75 5.51 3.88
N ALA A 48 -2.24 5.65 2.64
CA ALA A 48 -3.61 6.12 2.38
C ALA A 48 -4.68 5.18 2.98
N ALA A 49 -4.48 3.86 2.88
CA ALA A 49 -5.40 2.88 3.45
C ALA A 49 -5.39 2.93 4.99
N VAL A 50 -4.21 3.02 5.62
CA VAL A 50 -4.06 3.13 7.07
C VAL A 50 -4.64 4.45 7.58
N GLU A 51 -4.36 5.56 6.90
CA GLU A 51 -4.91 6.87 7.24
C GLU A 51 -6.45 6.84 7.20
N LYS A 52 -7.02 6.29 6.14
CA LYS A 52 -8.48 6.18 6.01
C LYS A 52 -9.07 5.29 7.09
N ALA A 53 -8.44 4.15 7.40
CA ALA A 53 -8.87 3.26 8.47
C ALA A 53 -8.83 3.95 9.84
N ALA A 54 -7.73 4.65 10.16
CA ALA A 54 -7.58 5.40 11.41
C ALA A 54 -8.67 6.46 11.56
N ARG A 55 -8.97 7.22 10.48
CA ARG A 55 -10.05 8.23 10.50
C ARG A 55 -11.42 7.61 10.73
N VAL A 56 -11.72 6.46 10.10
CA VAL A 56 -13.00 5.76 10.28
C VAL A 56 -13.13 5.22 11.70
N LEU A 57 -12.07 4.61 12.24
CA LEU A 57 -12.07 4.11 13.61
C LEU A 57 -12.20 5.24 14.64
N ALA A 58 -11.53 6.38 14.41
CA ALA A 58 -11.64 7.55 15.28
C ALA A 58 -13.03 8.19 15.24
N ALA A 59 -13.75 8.10 14.12
CA ALA A 59 -15.11 8.62 13.99
C ALA A 59 -16.20 7.64 14.48
N ALA A 60 -15.84 6.38 14.74
CA ALA A 60 -16.75 5.33 15.20
C ALA A 60 -16.74 5.15 16.73
N GLY A 61 -15.87 5.88 17.45
CA GLY A 61 -15.82 5.96 18.92
C GLY A 61 -16.30 7.30 19.43
#